data_AF-A0A0C2WKS3-F1
#
_entry.id   AF-A0A0C2WKS3-F1
#
_cell.length_a   1.000
_cell.length_b   1.000
_cell.length_c   1.000
_cell.angle_alpha   90.00
_cell.angle_beta   90.00
_cell.angle_gamma   90.00
#
_symmetry.space_group_name_H-M   'P 1'
#
loop_
_entity.id
_entity.type
_entity.pdbx_description
1 polymer ?
#
loop_
_entity_poly.entity_id
_entity_poly.type
_entity_poly.pdbx_seq_one_letter_code
_entity_poly.pdbx_strand_id
1 'polypeptide(L)'
;MTNFPYSANKPAAVIFATLFGLAMTIHIFQAARARAYFLALLVLAAEMEVLGYGFRFVSIAVDPQHWPVAMSQVTLMVSPAILSAQACIVAGRMMSYIDPNSSLMPHNIVIKIFIFFHVAFLLVQGTGTSLLTSSDEPSESRINLGRAILAGGLSTQILASLVFIAIIIKFESKGRRLAAGKVKDLRQLFVAFYVSETFIIGRSIYRTIEFATFNPANQGYLYYHEWPLYVFDAAPILIALTLFNFVHPVAHLPRDTGHSVTGESRHHWWSKGQKYTAQSTLVSQDMPMERV
;
A
#
# COMPACT_ATOMS: atom_id res chain seq x y z
N MET A 1 -33.64 -8.25 12.50
CA MET A 1 -32.61 -7.34 13.04
C MET A 1 -31.88 -6.73 11.85
N THR A 2 -31.61 -5.42 11.85
CA THR A 2 -30.81 -4.80 10.79
C THR A 2 -29.32 -5.04 11.04
N ASN A 3 -28.54 -5.31 9.99
CA ASN A 3 -27.08 -5.54 10.08
C ASN A 3 -26.29 -4.31 10.59
N PHE A 4 -26.92 -3.13 10.58
CA PHE A 4 -26.32 -1.86 11.00
C PHE A 4 -27.21 -1.16 12.02
N PRO A 5 -26.62 -0.42 12.99
CA PRO A 5 -27.33 0.41 13.96
C PRO A 5 -27.84 1.73 13.34
N TYR A 6 -27.67 1.92 12.04
CA TYR A 6 -28.04 3.10 11.26
C TYR A 6 -28.70 2.73 9.94
N SER A 7 -29.34 3.72 9.29
CA SER A 7 -29.91 3.57 7.95
C SER A 7 -28.79 3.57 6.91
N ALA A 8 -28.36 2.38 6.49
CA ALA A 8 -27.25 2.22 5.56
C ALA A 8 -27.61 2.61 4.11
N ASN A 9 -26.69 3.32 3.45
CA ASN A 9 -26.87 3.96 2.16
C ASN A 9 -26.38 3.05 1.02
N LYS A 10 -27.31 2.33 0.38
CA LYS A 10 -27.03 1.45 -0.77
C LYS A 10 -26.35 2.19 -1.93
N PRO A 11 -26.86 3.35 -2.41
CA PRO A 11 -26.21 4.10 -3.47
C PRO A 11 -24.74 4.44 -3.19
N ALA A 12 -24.41 4.86 -1.97
CA ALA A 12 -23.04 5.21 -1.61
C ALA A 12 -22.09 4.01 -1.73
N ALA A 13 -22.48 2.83 -1.24
CA ALA A 13 -21.69 1.61 -1.39
C ALA A 13 -21.43 1.27 -2.87
N VAL A 14 -22.44 1.39 -3.74
CA VAL A 14 -22.30 1.13 -5.18
C VAL A 14 -21.37 2.15 -5.85
N ILE A 15 -21.50 3.43 -5.50
CA ILE A 15 -20.64 4.50 -6.05
C ILE A 15 -19.17 4.23 -5.71
N PHE A 16 -18.85 3.95 -4.44
CA PHE A 16 -17.47 3.66 -4.04
C PHE A 16 -16.95 2.37 -4.67
N ALA A 17 -17.72 1.28 -4.68
CA ALA A 17 -17.34 0.05 -5.37
C ALA A 17 -17.02 0.29 -6.84
N THR A 18 -17.82 1.11 -7.53
CA THR A 18 -17.61 1.46 -8.94
C THR A 18 -16.35 2.30 -9.13
N LEU A 19 -16.13 3.31 -8.29
CA LEU A 19 -14.94 4.17 -8.36
C LEU A 19 -13.65 3.39 -8.11
N PHE A 20 -13.63 2.50 -7.11
CA PHE A 20 -12.51 1.60 -6.87
C PHE A 20 -12.32 0.61 -8.02
N GLY A 21 -13.42 0.09 -8.61
CA GLY A 21 -13.36 -0.83 -9.74
C GLY A 21 -12.79 -0.18 -11.01
N LEU A 22 -13.16 1.08 -11.27
CA LEU A 22 -12.56 1.88 -12.34
C LEU A 22 -11.07 2.11 -12.08
N ALA A 23 -10.70 2.52 -10.85
CA ALA A 23 -9.31 2.74 -10.49
C ALA A 23 -8.47 1.46 -10.62
N MET A 24 -9.01 0.30 -10.19
CA MET A 24 -8.39 -1.02 -10.33
C MET A 24 -8.19 -1.40 -11.80
N THR A 25 -9.21 -1.20 -12.64
CA THR A 25 -9.14 -1.53 -14.08
C THR A 25 -8.04 -0.73 -14.77
N ILE A 26 -7.93 0.56 -14.43
CA ILE A 26 -6.87 1.44 -14.93
C ILE A 26 -5.50 0.92 -14.45
N HIS A 27 -5.34 0.57 -13.17
CA HIS A 27 -4.09 0.01 -12.63
C HIS A 27 -3.68 -1.29 -13.34
N ILE A 28 -4.62 -2.21 -13.56
CA ILE A 28 -4.37 -3.47 -14.28
C ILE A 28 -3.88 -3.17 -15.70
N PHE A 29 -4.56 -2.28 -16.42
CA PHE A 29 -4.16 -1.88 -17.76
C PHE A 29 -2.76 -1.25 -17.78
N GLN A 30 -2.47 -0.34 -16.85
CA GLN A 30 -1.16 0.30 -16.74
C GLN A 30 -0.07 -0.71 -16.38
N ALA A 31 -0.30 -1.60 -15.42
CA ALA A 31 0.65 -2.63 -15.00
C ALA A 31 0.94 -3.64 -16.13
N ALA A 32 -0.09 -4.06 -16.87
CA ALA A 32 0.05 -4.97 -18.02
C ALA A 32 0.82 -4.31 -19.17
N ARG A 33 0.45 -3.08 -19.56
CA ARG A 33 1.14 -2.31 -20.61
C ARG A 33 2.59 -2.03 -20.24
N ALA A 34 2.84 -1.69 -18.98
CA ALA A 34 4.16 -1.34 -18.49
C ALA A 34 5.03 -2.54 -18.08
N ARG A 35 4.48 -3.77 -18.08
CA ARG A 35 5.10 -5.01 -17.56
C ARG A 35 5.64 -4.84 -16.14
N ALA A 36 4.85 -4.21 -15.28
CA ALA A 36 5.27 -3.67 -13.99
C ALA A 36 4.71 -4.49 -12.81
N TYR A 37 5.14 -5.73 -12.69
CA TYR A 37 4.61 -6.68 -11.69
C TYR A 37 4.83 -6.26 -10.23
N PHE A 38 5.76 -5.34 -9.95
CA PHE A 38 5.94 -4.80 -8.60
C PHE A 38 4.77 -3.93 -8.11
N LEU A 39 3.81 -3.59 -9.00
CA LEU A 39 2.56 -2.90 -8.66
C LEU A 39 1.43 -3.89 -8.32
N ALA A 40 1.71 -5.19 -8.21
CA ALA A 40 0.70 -6.19 -7.89
C ALA A 40 -0.01 -5.94 -6.55
N LEU A 41 0.70 -5.41 -5.53
CA LEU A 41 0.05 -5.05 -4.27
C LEU A 41 -0.90 -3.86 -4.41
N LEU A 42 -0.64 -2.95 -5.35
CA LEU A 42 -1.57 -1.86 -5.68
C LEU A 42 -2.90 -2.38 -6.21
N VAL A 43 -2.82 -3.35 -7.14
CA VAL A 43 -4.01 -4.01 -7.72
C VAL A 43 -4.74 -4.79 -6.64
N LEU A 44 -4.02 -5.54 -5.80
CA LEU A 44 -4.61 -6.28 -4.68
C LEU A 44 -5.30 -5.35 -3.67
N ALA A 45 -4.71 -4.20 -3.34
CA ALA A 45 -5.36 -3.21 -2.47
C ALA A 45 -6.66 -2.69 -3.11
N ALA A 46 -6.63 -2.36 -4.41
CA ALA A 46 -7.81 -1.91 -5.13
C ALA A 46 -8.92 -2.98 -5.17
N GLU A 47 -8.54 -4.24 -5.39
CA GLU A 47 -9.46 -5.38 -5.37
C GLU A 47 -10.14 -5.54 -4.01
N MET A 48 -9.39 -5.42 -2.92
CA MET A 48 -9.92 -5.49 -1.56
C MET A 48 -10.95 -4.37 -1.28
N GLU A 49 -10.76 -3.15 -1.79
CA GLU A 49 -11.77 -2.09 -1.68
C GLU A 49 -13.05 -2.41 -2.48
N VAL A 50 -12.90 -2.91 -3.72
CA VAL A 50 -14.04 -3.30 -4.55
C VAL A 50 -14.85 -4.39 -3.88
N LEU A 51 -14.19 -5.45 -3.38
CA LEU A 51 -14.83 -6.52 -2.63
C LEU A 51 -15.47 -5.99 -1.34
N GLY A 52 -14.79 -5.10 -0.62
CA GLY A 52 -15.28 -4.53 0.63
C GLY A 52 -16.59 -3.75 0.47
N TYR A 53 -16.67 -2.85 -0.52
CA TYR A 53 -17.91 -2.13 -0.83
C TYR A 53 -18.95 -3.00 -1.54
N GLY A 54 -18.53 -4.02 -2.29
CA GLY A 54 -19.42 -5.03 -2.87
C GLY A 54 -20.13 -5.84 -1.79
N PHE A 55 -19.39 -6.40 -0.82
CA PHE A 55 -19.97 -7.08 0.33
C PHE A 55 -20.78 -6.13 1.21
N ARG A 56 -20.37 -4.85 1.32
CA ARG A 56 -21.18 -3.82 1.97
C ARG A 56 -22.54 -3.70 1.30
N PHE A 57 -22.58 -3.55 -0.03
CA PHE A 57 -23.84 -3.53 -0.77
C PHE A 57 -24.69 -4.78 -0.50
N VAL A 58 -24.11 -5.97 -0.56
CA VAL A 58 -24.81 -7.24 -0.28
C VAL A 58 -25.39 -7.24 1.14
N SER A 59 -24.62 -6.82 2.15
CA SER A 59 -25.09 -6.73 3.55
C SER A 59 -26.24 -5.74 3.77
N ILE A 60 -26.40 -4.73 2.90
CA ILE A 60 -27.52 -3.78 2.97
C ILE A 60 -28.71 -4.28 2.12
N ALA A 61 -28.45 -5.01 1.04
CA ALA A 61 -29.44 -5.45 0.07
C ALA A 61 -30.15 -6.76 0.44
N VAL A 62 -29.44 -7.69 1.08
CA VAL A 62 -29.92 -9.05 1.42
C VAL A 62 -30.15 -9.16 2.93
N ASP A 63 -31.23 -9.86 3.31
CA ASP A 63 -31.68 -10.18 4.68
C ASP A 63 -30.55 -10.84 5.53
N PRO A 64 -30.62 -10.81 6.89
CA PRO A 64 -29.49 -10.57 7.77
C PRO A 64 -28.56 -11.79 7.88
N GLN A 65 -27.69 -11.97 6.90
CA GLN A 65 -26.53 -12.83 7.04
C GLN A 65 -25.39 -11.99 7.59
N HIS A 66 -24.76 -12.42 8.68
CA HIS A 66 -23.64 -11.68 9.29
C HIS A 66 -22.34 -11.78 8.47
N TRP A 67 -22.20 -12.79 7.61
CA TRP A 67 -20.96 -13.04 6.87
C TRP A 67 -20.58 -11.92 5.86
N PRO A 68 -21.49 -11.26 5.10
CA PRO A 68 -21.09 -10.18 4.19
C PRO A 68 -20.65 -8.94 4.97
N VAL A 69 -21.20 -8.70 6.17
CA VAL A 69 -20.71 -7.64 7.07
C VAL A 69 -19.28 -7.96 7.49
N ALA A 70 -19.01 -9.20 7.91
CA ALA A 70 -17.68 -9.64 8.29
C ALA A 70 -16.67 -9.46 7.15
N MET A 71 -17.00 -9.95 5.96
CA MET A 71 -16.13 -9.84 4.79
C MET A 71 -15.91 -8.38 4.37
N SER A 72 -16.95 -7.55 4.40
CA SER A 72 -16.83 -6.11 4.14
C SER A 72 -15.86 -5.44 5.10
N GLN A 73 -16.00 -5.66 6.42
CA GLN A 73 -15.12 -5.05 7.41
C GLN A 73 -13.67 -5.52 7.28
N VAL A 74 -13.43 -6.82 7.08
CA VAL A 74 -12.08 -7.39 6.96
C VAL A 74 -11.35 -6.83 5.73
N THR A 75 -12.01 -6.84 4.57
CA THR A 75 -11.41 -6.38 3.31
C THR A 75 -11.13 -4.88 3.32
N LEU A 76 -12.08 -4.06 3.81
CA LEU A 76 -11.89 -2.61 3.97
C LEU A 76 -10.83 -2.27 5.02
N MET A 77 -10.62 -3.11 6.04
CA MET A 77 -9.55 -2.92 7.03
C MET A 77 -8.17 -3.25 6.49
N VAL A 78 -8.05 -4.34 5.74
CA VAL A 78 -6.76 -4.84 5.26
C VAL A 78 -6.23 -4.05 4.06
N SER A 79 -7.11 -3.56 3.18
CA SER A 79 -6.73 -2.85 1.95
C SER A 79 -5.67 -1.73 2.14
N PRO A 80 -5.83 -0.76 3.06
CA PRO A 80 -4.85 0.33 3.22
C PRO A 80 -3.48 -0.15 3.69
N ALA A 81 -3.43 -1.21 4.49
CA ALA A 81 -2.16 -1.77 4.93
C ALA A 81 -1.38 -2.32 3.71
N ILE A 82 -2.08 -2.94 2.76
CA ILE A 82 -1.51 -3.39 1.48
C ILE A 82 -1.09 -2.19 0.63
N LEU A 83 -1.92 -1.14 0.54
CA LEU A 83 -1.60 0.08 -0.21
C LEU A 83 -0.35 0.78 0.34
N SER A 84 -0.23 0.86 1.67
CA SER A 84 0.94 1.41 2.37
C SER A 84 2.19 0.55 2.15
N ALA A 85 2.05 -0.79 2.13
CA ALA A 85 3.15 -1.69 1.77
C ALA A 85 3.62 -1.47 0.32
N GLN A 86 2.70 -1.25 -0.63
CA GLN A 86 3.03 -0.90 -2.00
C GLN A 86 3.80 0.44 -2.09
N ALA A 87 3.35 1.45 -1.36
CA ALA A 87 4.02 2.75 -1.28
C ALA A 87 5.44 2.61 -0.72
N CYS A 88 5.65 1.72 0.27
CA CYS A 88 6.97 1.39 0.80
C CYS A 88 7.90 0.78 -0.26
N ILE A 89 7.40 -0.13 -1.10
CA ILE A 89 8.16 -0.70 -2.22
C ILE A 89 8.56 0.39 -3.23
N VAL A 90 7.63 1.27 -3.59
CA VAL A 90 7.89 2.40 -4.51
C VAL A 90 8.96 3.33 -3.94
N ALA A 91 8.83 3.71 -2.67
CA ALA A 91 9.84 4.52 -1.98
C ALA A 91 11.20 3.81 -1.93
N GLY A 92 11.20 2.50 -1.74
CA GLY A 92 12.41 1.70 -1.81
C GLY A 92 13.15 1.78 -3.14
N ARG A 93 12.41 1.78 -4.25
CA ARG A 93 12.96 1.95 -5.60
C ARG A 93 13.46 3.38 -5.82
N MET A 94 12.72 4.40 -5.34
CA MET A 94 13.18 5.79 -5.39
C MET A 94 14.52 5.95 -4.67
N MET A 95 14.65 5.33 -3.49
CA MET A 95 15.91 5.37 -2.74
C MET A 95 17.04 4.70 -3.51
N SER A 96 16.80 3.50 -4.06
CA SER A 96 17.78 2.78 -4.86
C SER A 96 18.24 3.57 -6.09
N TYR A 97 17.36 4.35 -6.73
CA TYR A 97 17.67 5.13 -7.92
C TYR A 97 18.57 6.35 -7.64
N ILE A 98 18.38 7.01 -6.50
CA ILE A 98 19.08 8.24 -6.13
C ILE A 98 20.46 7.94 -5.54
N ASP A 99 20.56 7.03 -4.56
CA ASP A 99 21.81 6.71 -3.86
C ASP A 99 21.92 5.19 -3.57
N PRO A 100 22.39 4.40 -4.56
CA PRO A 100 22.57 2.95 -4.42
C PRO A 100 23.59 2.52 -3.36
N ASN A 101 24.51 3.42 -2.98
CA ASN A 101 25.67 3.15 -2.14
C ASN A 101 25.63 3.90 -0.80
N SER A 102 24.45 4.37 -0.37
CA SER A 102 24.29 5.12 0.88
C SER A 102 24.93 4.39 2.07
N SER A 103 25.97 4.99 2.66
CA SER A 103 26.78 4.37 3.73
C SER A 103 26.12 4.33 5.10
N LEU A 104 25.01 5.04 5.31
CA LEU A 104 24.38 5.16 6.64
C LEU A 104 23.49 3.96 6.98
N MET A 105 22.74 3.45 6.01
CA MET A 105 21.94 2.23 6.14
C MET A 105 21.50 1.77 4.75
N PRO A 106 21.74 0.51 4.35
CA PRO A 106 21.28 0.01 3.07
C PRO A 106 19.77 0.16 2.92
N HIS A 107 19.32 0.80 1.85
CA HIS A 107 17.88 1.02 1.59
C HIS A 107 17.08 -0.29 1.65
N ASN A 108 17.68 -1.41 1.24
CA ASN A 108 17.10 -2.74 1.29
C ASN A 108 16.73 -3.20 2.71
N ILE A 109 17.49 -2.81 3.74
CA ILE A 109 17.19 -3.17 5.13
C ILE A 109 15.99 -2.37 5.61
N VAL A 110 15.98 -1.05 5.35
CA VAL A 110 14.86 -0.17 5.68
C VAL A 110 13.55 -0.72 5.12
N ILE A 111 13.51 -0.98 3.81
CA ILE A 111 12.30 -1.46 3.13
C ILE A 111 11.85 -2.81 3.71
N LYS A 112 12.77 -3.76 3.93
CA LYS A 112 12.42 -5.08 4.51
C LYS A 112 11.82 -4.96 5.89
N ILE A 113 12.39 -4.11 6.75
CA ILE A 113 11.87 -3.84 8.10
C ILE A 113 10.46 -3.26 8.01
N PHE A 114 10.26 -2.25 7.15
CA PHE A 114 8.94 -1.64 7.01
C PHE A 114 7.91 -2.60 6.42
N ILE A 115 8.25 -3.38 5.39
CA ILE A 115 7.35 -4.42 4.86
C ILE A 115 6.98 -5.43 5.95
N PHE A 116 7.95 -5.87 6.76
CA PHE A 116 7.69 -6.76 7.89
C PHE A 116 6.68 -6.15 8.87
N PHE A 117 6.85 -4.88 9.25
CA PHE A 117 5.90 -4.17 10.09
C PHE A 117 4.50 -4.08 9.46
N HIS A 118 4.40 -3.79 8.16
CA HIS A 118 3.11 -3.76 7.47
C HIS A 118 2.39 -5.11 7.51
N VAL A 119 3.12 -6.21 7.30
CA VAL A 119 2.55 -7.57 7.42
C VAL A 119 2.09 -7.84 8.85
N ALA A 120 2.89 -7.47 9.86
CA ALA A 120 2.50 -7.62 11.26
C ALA A 120 1.22 -6.82 11.58
N PHE A 121 1.13 -5.56 11.15
CA PHE A 121 -0.07 -4.74 11.35
C PHE A 121 -1.28 -5.26 10.58
N LEU A 122 -1.09 -5.84 9.40
CA LEU A 122 -2.16 -6.49 8.64
C LEU A 122 -2.74 -7.68 9.42
N LEU A 123 -1.89 -8.50 10.05
CA LEU A 123 -2.33 -9.60 10.90
C LEU A 123 -3.08 -9.13 12.15
N VAL A 124 -2.59 -8.05 12.78
CA VAL A 124 -3.27 -7.40 13.91
C VAL A 124 -4.65 -6.90 13.50
N GLN A 125 -4.76 -6.24 12.35
CA GLN A 125 -6.04 -5.74 11.81
C GLN A 125 -7.01 -6.87 11.45
N GLY A 126 -6.52 -7.92 10.79
CA GLY A 126 -7.34 -9.09 10.47
C GLY A 126 -7.86 -9.79 11.74
N THR A 127 -7.02 -9.94 12.75
CA THR A 127 -7.38 -10.54 14.04
C THR A 127 -8.38 -9.68 14.81
N GLY A 128 -8.12 -8.37 14.92
CA GLY A 128 -9.04 -7.46 15.59
C GLY A 128 -10.40 -7.42 14.90
N THR A 129 -10.42 -7.36 13.57
CA THR A 129 -11.66 -7.32 12.79
C THR A 129 -12.44 -8.63 12.86
N SER A 130 -11.75 -9.78 12.85
CA SER A 130 -12.42 -11.09 12.98
C SER A 130 -13.07 -11.21 14.36
N LEU A 131 -12.41 -10.76 15.43
CA LEU A 131 -13.01 -10.75 16.77
C LEU A 131 -14.29 -9.90 16.84
N LEU A 132 -14.39 -8.83 16.04
CA LEU A 132 -15.61 -8.01 15.95
C LEU A 132 -16.72 -8.62 15.10
N THR A 133 -16.44 -9.61 14.26
CA THR A 133 -17.36 -10.04 13.18
C THR A 133 -17.67 -11.54 13.14
N SER A 134 -16.94 -12.38 13.89
CA SER A 134 -17.00 -13.85 13.76
C SER A 134 -18.07 -14.57 14.59
N SER A 135 -19.05 -13.88 15.18
CA SER A 135 -20.13 -14.55 15.92
C SER A 135 -21.43 -13.78 15.93
N ASP A 136 -22.54 -14.52 15.99
CA ASP A 136 -23.89 -13.97 16.08
C ASP A 136 -24.16 -13.27 17.43
N GLU A 137 -23.54 -13.74 18.53
CA GLU A 137 -23.66 -13.14 19.88
C GLU A 137 -22.26 -12.97 20.52
N PRO A 138 -21.45 -12.00 20.07
CA PRO A 138 -20.13 -11.77 20.62
C PRO A 138 -20.21 -11.26 22.07
N SER A 139 -19.46 -11.89 22.98
CA SER A 139 -19.36 -11.37 24.35
C SER A 139 -18.73 -9.97 24.37
N GLU A 140 -19.20 -9.11 25.28
CA GLU A 140 -18.72 -7.73 25.40
C GLU A 140 -17.19 -7.66 25.55
N SER A 141 -16.62 -8.59 26.33
CA SER A 141 -15.17 -8.75 26.49
C SER A 141 -14.45 -8.98 25.16
N ARG A 142 -15.01 -9.82 24.27
CA ARG A 142 -14.41 -10.11 22.96
C ARG A 142 -14.48 -8.90 22.02
N ILE A 143 -15.59 -8.17 22.04
CA ILE A 143 -15.74 -6.93 21.27
C ILE A 143 -14.70 -5.90 21.74
N ASN A 144 -14.58 -5.71 23.05
CA ASN A 144 -13.64 -4.76 23.64
C ASN A 144 -12.19 -5.14 23.33
N LEU A 145 -11.86 -6.43 23.40
CA LEU A 145 -10.54 -6.94 22.99
C LEU A 145 -10.26 -6.67 21.51
N GLY A 146 -11.21 -6.98 20.62
CA GLY A 146 -11.07 -6.73 19.18
C GLY A 146 -10.82 -5.25 18.87
N ARG A 147 -11.59 -4.35 19.49
CA ARG A 147 -11.39 -2.90 19.35
C ARG A 147 -10.06 -2.42 19.91
N ALA A 148 -9.63 -2.91 21.07
CA ALA A 148 -8.34 -2.56 21.66
C ALA A 148 -7.18 -3.00 20.77
N ILE A 149 -7.26 -4.20 20.20
CA ILE A 149 -6.29 -4.72 19.22
C ILE A 149 -6.24 -3.81 17.97
N LEU A 150 -7.40 -3.42 17.43
CA LEU A 150 -7.46 -2.53 16.27
C LEU A 150 -6.91 -1.14 16.57
N ALA A 151 -7.36 -0.50 17.66
CA ALA A 151 -6.90 0.83 18.06
C ALA A 151 -5.39 0.84 18.34
N GLY A 152 -4.87 -0.16 19.06
CA GLY A 152 -3.43 -0.29 19.34
C GLY A 152 -2.60 -0.57 18.08
N GLY A 153 -3.10 -1.45 17.21
CA GLY A 153 -2.46 -1.77 15.92
C GLY A 153 -2.37 -0.55 15.01
N LEU A 154 -3.48 0.15 14.80
CA LEU A 154 -3.54 1.35 13.96
C LEU A 154 -2.71 2.50 14.54
N SER A 155 -2.74 2.71 15.87
CA SER A 155 -1.90 3.73 16.54
C SER A 155 -0.41 3.48 16.31
N THR A 156 0.01 2.22 16.46
CA THR A 156 1.41 1.83 16.24
C THR A 156 1.79 1.92 14.76
N GLN A 157 0.86 1.56 13.86
CA GLN A 157 1.03 1.70 12.41
C GLN A 157 1.23 3.17 12.01
N ILE A 158 0.44 4.10 12.56
CA ILE A 158 0.61 5.55 12.32
C ILE A 158 2.01 5.99 12.71
N LEU A 159 2.49 5.60 13.90
CA LEU A 159 3.84 5.94 14.35
C LEU A 159 4.91 5.38 13.41
N ALA A 160 4.77 4.13 12.99
CA ALA A 160 5.68 3.52 12.03
C ALA A 160 5.68 4.26 10.68
N SER A 161 4.52 4.62 10.13
CA SER A 161 4.41 5.39 8.89
C SER A 161 5.05 6.77 9.01
N LEU A 162 4.88 7.48 10.14
CA LEU A 162 5.54 8.77 10.38
C LEU A 162 7.07 8.63 10.40
N VAL A 163 7.59 7.60 11.07
CA VAL A 163 9.04 7.31 11.07
C VAL A 163 9.51 7.00 9.64
N PHE A 164 8.75 6.23 8.87
CA PHE A 164 9.08 5.92 7.48
C PHE A 164 9.17 7.19 6.63
N ILE A 165 8.15 8.06 6.68
CA ILE A 165 8.13 9.34 5.97
C ILE A 165 9.34 10.19 6.36
N ALA A 166 9.68 10.28 7.64
CA ALA A 166 10.84 11.03 8.11
C ALA A 166 12.16 10.48 7.52
N ILE A 167 12.30 9.15 7.39
CA ILE A 167 13.45 8.53 6.72
C ILE A 167 13.49 8.90 5.24
N ILE A 168 12.35 8.85 4.54
CA ILE A 168 12.27 9.22 3.12
C ILE A 168 12.60 10.70 2.91
N ILE A 169 12.12 11.62 3.77
CA ILE A 169 12.47 13.04 3.71
C ILE A 169 13.97 13.27 3.88
N LYS A 170 14.61 12.59 4.86
CA LYS A 170 16.06 12.67 5.05
C LYS A 170 16.81 12.16 3.82
N PHE A 171 16.34 11.06 3.24
CA PHE A 171 16.94 10.47 2.06
C PHE A 171 16.79 11.38 0.83
N GLU A 172 15.60 11.94 0.60
CA GLU A 172 15.33 12.90 -0.47
C GLU A 172 16.18 14.17 -0.31
N SER A 173 16.31 14.70 0.92
CA SER A 173 17.16 15.86 1.22
C SER A 173 18.64 15.59 0.94
N LYS A 174 19.15 14.42 1.35
CA LYS A 174 20.51 13.97 1.00
C LYS A 174 20.66 13.82 -0.52
N GLY A 175 19.67 13.22 -1.17
CA GLY A 175 19.60 13.05 -2.61
C GLY A 175 19.65 14.35 -3.39
N ARG A 176 18.98 15.41 -2.91
CA ARG A 176 19.04 16.74 -3.53
C ARG A 176 20.45 17.32 -3.52
N ARG A 177 21.27 17.00 -2.51
CA ARG A 177 22.66 17.46 -2.42
C ARG A 177 23.59 16.67 -3.32
N LEU A 178 23.35 15.36 -3.48
CA LEU A 178 24.25 14.45 -4.21
C LEU A 178 23.87 14.25 -5.69
N ALA A 179 22.57 14.31 -6.02
CA ALA A 179 22.02 13.97 -7.32
C ALA A 179 20.75 14.79 -7.61
N ALA A 180 20.86 16.12 -7.52
CA ALA A 180 19.74 17.06 -7.67
C ALA A 180 18.88 16.80 -8.93
N GLY A 181 19.52 16.49 -10.07
CA GLY A 181 18.83 16.17 -11.33
C GLY A 181 17.90 14.95 -11.19
N LYS A 182 18.41 13.83 -10.66
CA LYS A 182 17.63 12.61 -10.44
C LYS A 182 16.46 12.82 -9.49
N VAL A 183 16.66 13.60 -8.42
CA VAL A 183 15.57 13.91 -7.49
C VAL A 183 14.51 14.80 -8.14
N LYS A 184 14.92 15.75 -8.99
CA LYS A 184 13.99 16.59 -9.75
C LYS A 184 13.10 15.74 -10.67
N ASP A 185 13.67 14.73 -11.33
CA ASP A 185 12.93 13.80 -12.19
C ASP A 185 11.92 12.96 -11.39
N LEU A 186 12.26 12.60 -10.15
CA LEU A 186 11.36 11.87 -9.24
C LEU A 186 10.40 12.75 -8.43
N ARG A 187 10.42 14.08 -8.60
CA ARG A 187 9.65 15.00 -7.74
C ARG A 187 8.17 14.68 -7.72
N GLN A 188 7.58 14.36 -8.87
CA GLN A 188 6.16 13.99 -8.95
C GLN A 188 5.85 12.73 -8.14
N LEU A 189 6.76 11.75 -8.17
CA LEU A 189 6.61 10.49 -7.45
C LEU A 189 6.77 10.66 -5.94
N PHE A 190 7.69 11.52 -5.48
CA PHE A 190 7.77 11.90 -4.07
C PHE A 190 6.52 12.61 -3.58
N VAL A 191 6.00 13.57 -4.36
CA VAL A 191 4.76 14.26 -4.01
C VAL A 191 3.58 13.28 -3.95
N ALA A 192 3.44 12.40 -4.95
CA ALA A 192 2.40 11.38 -4.94
C ALA A 192 2.50 10.48 -3.71
N PHE A 193 3.71 10.03 -3.35
CA PHE A 193 3.98 9.23 -2.16
C PHE A 193 3.58 9.96 -0.86
N TYR A 194 4.02 11.22 -0.67
CA TYR A 194 3.70 11.97 0.55
C TYR A 194 2.21 12.25 0.68
N VAL A 195 1.55 12.59 -0.43
CA VAL A 195 0.10 12.83 -0.42
C VAL A 195 -0.64 11.52 -0.12
N SER A 196 -0.29 10.41 -0.78
CA SER A 196 -0.94 9.12 -0.53
C SER A 196 -0.78 8.66 0.93
N GLU A 197 0.44 8.74 1.48
CA GLU A 197 0.71 8.37 2.87
C GLU A 197 -0.05 9.27 3.87
N THR A 198 -0.15 10.56 3.58
CA THR A 198 -0.90 11.50 4.43
C THR A 198 -2.38 11.11 4.50
N PHE A 199 -3.00 10.74 3.38
CA PHE A 199 -4.39 10.27 3.35
C PHE A 199 -4.57 8.92 4.07
N ILE A 200 -3.63 7.98 3.90
CA ILE A 200 -3.66 6.68 4.60
C ILE A 200 -3.53 6.89 6.12
N ILE A 201 -2.65 7.78 6.57
CA ILE A 201 -2.51 8.16 7.98
C ILE A 201 -3.78 8.82 8.49
N GLY A 202 -4.36 9.76 7.74
CA GLY A 202 -5.63 10.41 8.09
C GLY A 202 -6.77 9.41 8.32
N ARG A 203 -6.93 8.45 7.41
CA ARG A 203 -7.86 7.32 7.57
C ARG A 203 -7.53 6.48 8.81
N SER A 204 -6.26 6.20 9.05
CA SER A 204 -5.82 5.41 10.20
C SER A 204 -6.14 6.11 11.52
N ILE A 205 -5.99 7.44 11.59
CA ILE A 205 -6.37 8.26 12.75
C ILE A 205 -7.88 8.18 12.98
N TYR A 206 -8.69 8.37 11.93
CA TYR A 206 -10.14 8.23 12.01
C TYR A 206 -10.55 6.86 12.58
N ARG A 207 -9.98 5.77 12.05
CA ARG A 207 -10.27 4.41 12.51
C ARG A 207 -9.80 4.16 13.94
N THR A 208 -8.64 4.68 14.34
CA THR A 208 -8.19 4.62 15.73
C THR A 208 -9.19 5.31 16.65
N ILE A 209 -9.68 6.50 16.31
CA ILE A 209 -10.67 7.23 17.10
C ILE A 209 -12.00 6.47 17.16
N GLU A 210 -12.46 5.93 16.04
CA GLU A 210 -13.68 5.10 15.96
C GLU A 210 -13.60 3.91 16.93
N PHE A 211 -12.49 3.17 16.95
CA PHE A 211 -12.33 2.02 17.84
C PHE A 211 -12.02 2.39 19.30
N ALA A 212 -11.33 3.52 19.54
CA ALA A 212 -10.97 3.96 20.88
C ALA A 212 -12.10 4.69 21.63
N THR A 213 -13.00 5.38 20.91
CA THR A 213 -14.11 6.15 21.50
C THR A 213 -15.30 5.28 21.88
N PHE A 214 -15.24 3.97 21.60
CA PHE A 214 -16.28 3.05 22.02
C PHE A 214 -16.29 2.90 23.54
N ASN A 215 -17.42 3.26 24.17
CA ASN A 215 -17.69 2.98 25.57
C ASN A 215 -18.93 2.06 25.65
N PRO A 216 -18.91 0.99 26.46
CA PRO A 216 -20.10 0.17 26.71
C PRO A 216 -21.37 0.96 27.07
N ALA A 217 -21.20 2.10 27.75
CA ALA A 217 -22.31 2.97 28.15
C ALA A 217 -22.77 3.95 27.05
N ASN A 218 -21.93 4.24 26.05
CA ASN A 218 -22.20 5.15 24.94
C ASN A 218 -21.40 4.73 23.70
N GLN A 219 -22.07 4.16 22.70
CA GLN A 219 -21.42 3.58 21.52
C GLN A 219 -20.74 4.60 20.57
N GLY A 220 -20.75 5.90 20.91
CA GLY A 220 -20.06 6.97 20.18
C GLY A 220 -20.76 7.41 18.90
N TYR A 221 -20.62 8.70 18.52
CA TYR A 221 -21.28 9.27 17.33
C TYR A 221 -20.91 8.52 16.03
N LEU A 222 -19.65 8.13 15.88
CA LEU A 222 -19.14 7.47 14.68
C LEU A 222 -19.78 6.09 14.44
N TYR A 223 -20.26 5.42 15.48
CA TYR A 223 -20.92 4.12 15.34
C TYR A 223 -22.34 4.22 14.79
N TYR A 224 -23.04 5.34 15.06
CA TYR A 224 -24.44 5.56 14.65
C TYR A 224 -24.58 6.33 13.34
N HIS A 225 -23.50 6.83 12.75
CA HIS A 225 -23.55 7.60 11.51
C HIS A 225 -22.66 6.98 10.45
N GLU A 226 -23.22 6.78 9.25
CA GLU A 226 -22.49 6.14 8.15
C GLU A 226 -21.63 7.12 7.34
N TRP A 227 -22.04 8.38 7.24
CA TRP A 227 -21.33 9.37 6.41
C TRP A 227 -19.83 9.52 6.74
N PRO A 228 -19.35 9.42 8.01
CA PRO A 228 -17.93 9.52 8.33
C PRO A 228 -17.11 8.39 7.72
N LEU A 229 -17.70 7.19 7.55
CA LEU A 229 -17.05 6.07 6.88
C LEU A 229 -16.69 6.46 5.44
N TYR A 230 -17.64 6.99 4.66
CA TYR A 230 -17.35 7.34 3.27
C TYR A 230 -16.37 8.51 3.13
N VAL A 231 -16.45 9.49 4.02
CA VAL A 231 -15.63 10.71 3.93
C VAL A 231 -14.22 10.52 4.50
N PHE A 232 -14.08 9.82 5.62
CA PHE A 232 -12.81 9.68 6.34
C PHE A 232 -12.16 8.31 6.19
N ASP A 233 -12.87 7.30 5.67
CA ASP A 233 -12.31 5.98 5.38
C ASP A 233 -12.18 5.74 3.88
N ALA A 234 -13.27 5.89 3.12
CA ALA A 234 -13.31 5.56 1.70
C ALA A 234 -12.57 6.58 0.82
N ALA A 235 -12.93 7.87 0.96
CA ALA A 235 -12.39 8.93 0.10
C ALA A 235 -10.86 9.08 0.20
N PRO A 236 -10.21 9.04 1.39
CA PRO A 236 -8.76 9.11 1.49
C PRO A 236 -8.05 7.98 0.74
N ILE A 237 -8.58 6.75 0.83
CA ILE A 237 -8.00 5.60 0.13
C ILE A 237 -8.22 5.70 -1.37
N LEU A 238 -9.41 6.15 -1.81
CA LEU A 238 -9.66 6.39 -3.22
C LEU A 238 -8.71 7.44 -3.81
N ILE A 239 -8.47 8.54 -3.08
CA ILE A 239 -7.50 9.57 -3.49
C ILE A 239 -6.10 8.98 -3.56
N ALA A 240 -5.65 8.28 -2.51
CA ALA A 240 -4.32 7.65 -2.49
C ALA A 240 -4.13 6.67 -3.65
N LEU A 241 -5.14 5.86 -3.96
CA LEU A 241 -5.09 4.84 -5.01
C LEU A 241 -5.14 5.45 -6.41
N THR A 242 -5.96 6.48 -6.62
CA THR A 242 -6.05 7.18 -7.91
C THR A 242 -4.85 8.07 -8.19
N LEU A 243 -4.15 8.59 -7.18
CA LEU A 243 -2.90 9.33 -7.39
C LEU A 243 -1.84 8.50 -8.11
N PHE A 244 -1.71 7.21 -7.78
CA PHE A 244 -0.79 6.30 -8.48
C PHE A 244 -1.25 5.94 -9.90
N ASN A 245 -2.52 6.17 -10.27
CA ASN A 245 -2.97 6.06 -11.67
C ASN A 245 -2.43 7.22 -12.52
N PHE A 246 -2.33 8.42 -11.95
CA PHE A 246 -1.82 9.60 -12.66
C PHE A 246 -0.30 9.66 -12.63
N VAL A 247 0.30 9.39 -11.48
CA VAL A 247 1.75 9.40 -11.28
C VAL A 247 2.26 7.97 -11.29
N HIS A 248 2.30 7.37 -12.47
CA HIS A 248 2.68 5.98 -12.60
C HIS A 248 4.18 5.78 -12.30
N PRO A 249 4.56 4.91 -11.34
CA PRO A 249 5.96 4.77 -10.92
C PRO A 249 6.93 4.35 -12.03
N VAL A 250 6.46 3.62 -13.05
CA VAL A 250 7.29 3.14 -14.17
C VAL A 250 7.67 4.25 -15.15
N ALA A 251 6.91 5.35 -15.19
CA ALA A 251 7.29 6.48 -16.03
C ALA A 251 8.57 7.16 -15.53
N HIS A 252 8.87 7.01 -14.22
CA HIS A 252 9.95 7.73 -13.54
C HIS A 252 11.08 6.82 -13.04
N LEU A 253 10.84 5.51 -12.91
CA LEU A 253 11.82 4.54 -12.39
C LEU A 253 12.19 3.48 -13.44
N PRO A 254 13.48 3.08 -13.56
CA PRO A 254 13.90 1.97 -14.40
C PRO A 254 13.17 0.67 -14.05
N ARG A 255 12.84 -0.16 -15.04
CA ARG A 255 12.03 -1.39 -14.88
C ARG A 255 12.71 -2.43 -13.99
N ASP A 256 14.02 -2.64 -14.15
CA ASP A 256 14.77 -3.70 -13.45
C ASP A 256 15.51 -3.17 -12.21
N THR A 257 15.34 -3.86 -11.08
CA THR A 257 16.23 -3.76 -9.92
C THR A 257 17.52 -4.52 -10.25
N GLY A 258 18.57 -3.82 -10.70
CA GLY A 258 19.86 -4.46 -10.96
C GLY A 258 20.88 -3.65 -11.76
N HIS A 259 20.46 -2.63 -12.52
CA HIS A 259 21.42 -1.78 -13.23
C HIS A 259 21.83 -0.59 -12.36
N SER A 260 22.93 -0.76 -11.62
CA SER A 260 23.74 0.41 -11.28
C SER A 260 24.23 1.01 -12.61
N VAL A 261 24.00 2.30 -12.83
CA VAL A 261 24.44 3.02 -14.04
C VAL A 261 25.98 3.09 -14.14
N THR A 262 26.70 2.61 -13.12
CA THR A 262 28.15 2.40 -13.13
C THR A 262 28.60 1.14 -13.87
N GLY A 263 27.71 0.39 -14.52
CA GLY A 263 28.09 -0.81 -15.28
C GLY A 263 28.48 -2.02 -14.40
N GLU A 264 28.52 -1.85 -13.08
CA GLU A 264 28.67 -2.95 -12.15
C GLU A 264 27.31 -3.57 -11.84
N SER A 265 27.03 -4.66 -12.54
CA SER A 265 26.00 -5.63 -12.16
C SER A 265 26.29 -6.12 -10.74
N ARG A 266 25.45 -5.74 -9.77
CA ARG A 266 25.44 -6.42 -8.47
C ARG A 266 24.83 -7.80 -8.67
N HIS A 267 25.69 -8.81 -8.82
CA HIS A 267 25.28 -10.20 -8.83
C HIS A 267 24.55 -10.56 -7.53
N HIS A 268 23.23 -10.72 -7.62
CA HIS A 268 22.45 -11.37 -6.57
C HIS A 268 22.63 -12.89 -6.67
N TRP A 269 22.76 -13.56 -5.51
CA TRP A 269 23.05 -15.00 -5.40
C TRP A 269 22.01 -15.92 -6.06
N TRP A 270 20.80 -15.41 -6.33
CA TRP A 270 19.73 -16.13 -7.03
C TRP A 270 19.78 -16.00 -8.57
N SER A 271 20.69 -15.20 -9.14
CA SER A 271 20.77 -14.98 -10.60
C SER A 271 21.55 -16.05 -11.38
N LYS A 272 21.90 -17.18 -10.74
CA LYS A 272 22.53 -18.31 -11.43
C LYS A 272 21.49 -19.03 -12.30
N GLY A 273 21.23 -18.50 -13.49
CA GLY A 273 20.31 -19.13 -14.44
C GLY A 273 20.34 -18.64 -15.89
N GLN A 274 20.86 -17.44 -16.18
CA GLN A 274 20.93 -16.97 -17.57
C GLN A 274 22.39 -16.81 -18.01
N LYS A 275 22.95 -17.90 -18.55
CA LYS A 275 24.16 -17.83 -19.38
C LYS A 275 23.78 -17.14 -20.70
N TYR A 276 24.19 -15.89 -20.87
CA TYR A 276 24.20 -15.26 -22.19
C TYR A 276 25.43 -15.74 -22.96
N THR A 277 25.20 -16.63 -23.92
CA THR A 277 26.08 -16.91 -25.06
C THR A 277 26.07 -15.69 -25.97
N ALA A 278 26.94 -14.71 -25.72
CA ALA A 278 27.14 -13.58 -26.63
C ALA A 278 28.53 -12.95 -26.44
N GLN A 279 29.58 -13.77 -26.39
CA GLN A 279 30.95 -13.25 -26.37
C GLN A 279 31.96 -14.26 -26.92
N SER A 280 31.74 -14.74 -28.14
CA SER A 280 32.72 -15.58 -28.85
C SER A 280 32.86 -15.25 -30.33
N THR A 281 32.44 -14.07 -30.78
CA THR A 281 32.49 -13.72 -32.22
C THR A 281 33.28 -12.45 -32.56
N LEU A 282 34.02 -11.87 -31.62
CA LEU A 282 34.83 -10.66 -31.86
C LEU A 282 36.34 -10.83 -31.59
N VAL A 283 36.87 -12.05 -31.63
CA VAL A 283 38.29 -12.33 -31.33
C VAL A 283 39.05 -13.01 -32.48
N SER A 284 38.48 -13.18 -33.68
CA SER A 284 39.16 -13.96 -34.74
C SER A 284 39.47 -13.27 -36.06
N GLN A 285 39.31 -11.96 -36.21
CA GLN A 285 39.77 -11.26 -37.43
C GLN A 285 40.28 -9.87 -37.08
N ASP A 286 41.61 -9.75 -37.00
CA ASP A 286 42.42 -8.67 -37.59
C ASP A 286 43.77 -8.53 -36.87
N MET A 287 44.71 -9.41 -37.22
CA MET A 287 46.14 -9.08 -37.20
C MET A 287 46.68 -9.20 -38.63
N PRO A 288 47.38 -8.16 -39.11
CA PRO A 288 48.55 -8.39 -39.94
C PRO A 288 49.79 -7.65 -39.40
N MET A 289 50.74 -8.47 -38.95
CA MET A 289 52.19 -8.49 -39.18
C MET A 289 52.97 -7.17 -39.30
N GLU A 290 53.99 -7.09 -38.45
CA GLU A 290 55.09 -6.12 -38.38
C GLU A 290 55.77 -5.80 -39.72
N ARG A 291 56.25 -4.56 -39.81
CA ARG A 291 57.30 -4.12 -40.74
C ARG A 291 58.66 -4.58 -40.23
N VAL A 292 59.44 -5.18 -41.12
CA VAL A 292 60.89 -4.94 -41.28
C VAL A 292 61.16 -4.83 -42.76
#